data_AF-R3WE95-F1
#
_entry.id   AF-R3WE95-F1
#
_cell.length_a   1.000
_cell.length_b   1.000
_cell.length_c   1.000
_cell.angle_alpha   90.00
_cell.angle_beta   90.00
_cell.angle_gamma   90.00
#
_symmetry.space_group_name_H-M   'P 1'
#
loop_
_entity.id
_entity.type
_entity.pdbx_description
1 polymer ?
#
loop_
_entity_poly.entity_id
_entity_poly.type
_entity_poly.pdbx_seq_one_letter_code
_entity_poly.pdbx_strand_id
1 'polypeptide(L)' 'MPYVVKVWAYLDKDGFPVGDLSRAYHHEDKQLANLTAATADGIMVRVKRSVDMKKVSKPEKKIKVSKSNQTWMKGGE' A
#
# COMPACT_ATOMS: atom_id res chain seq x y z
N MET A 1 0.74 4.86 18.78
CA MET A 1 -0.25 4.56 17.72
C MET A 1 -0.25 5.74 16.78
N PRO A 2 0.13 5.59 15.51
CA PRO A 2 0.26 6.73 14.62
C PRO A 2 -1.10 7.25 14.14
N TYR A 3 -1.14 8.56 13.90
CA TYR A 3 -2.25 9.28 13.30
C TYR A 3 -1.88 9.68 11.88
N VAL A 4 -2.84 9.62 10.97
CA VAL A 4 -2.69 10.09 9.59
C VAL A 4 -3.78 11.12 9.30
N VAL A 5 -3.49 12.08 8.45
CA VAL A 5 -4.48 13.07 8.03
C VAL A 5 -5.08 12.62 6.70
N LYS A 6 -6.41 12.70 6.60
CA LYS A 6 -7.14 12.39 5.38
C LYS A 6 -8.03 13.58 5.01
N VAL A 7 -7.89 14.08 3.79
CA VAL A 7 -8.82 15.05 3.20
C VAL A 7 -9.74 14.28 2.25
N TRP A 8 -9.36 14.17 0.98
CA TRP A 8 -9.91 13.20 0.02
C TRP A 8 -9.05 11.94 -0.07
N ALA A 9 -7.74 12.10 0.08
CA ALA A 9 -6.73 11.03 0.17
C ALA A 9 -5.89 11.21 1.43
N TYR A 10 -5.00 10.26 1.73
CA TYR A 10 -4.03 10.44 2.81
C TYR A 10 -2.96 11.47 2.40
N LEU A 11 -2.37 12.16 3.35
CA LEU A 11 -1.29 13.13 3.07
C LEU A 11 0.08 12.51 3.31
N ASP A 12 1.02 12.75 2.40
CA ASP A 12 2.44 12.50 2.60
C ASP A 12 3.12 13.66 3.37
N LYS A 13 4.40 13.51 3.74
CA LYS A 13 5.15 14.49 4.53
C LYS A 13 5.21 15.87 3.87
N ASP A 14 5.17 15.88 2.54
CA ASP A 14 5.24 17.07 1.70
C ASP A 14 3.83 17.66 1.42
N GLY A 15 2.77 17.08 1.99
CA GLY A 15 1.39 17.56 1.83
C GLY A 15 0.70 17.09 0.55
N PHE A 16 1.32 16.20 -0.23
CA PHE A 16 0.69 15.64 -1.43
C PHE A 16 -0.29 14.51 -1.10
N PRO A 17 -1.39 14.38 -1.86
CA PRO A 17 -2.35 13.29 -1.68
C PRO A 17 -1.76 11.95 -2.16
N VAL A 18 -1.85 10.94 -1.30
CA VAL A 18 -1.45 9.55 -1.57
C VAL A 18 -2.62 8.60 -1.32
N GLY A 19 -2.79 7.62 -2.21
CA GLY A 19 -3.87 6.62 -2.13
C GLY A 19 -3.63 5.55 -1.07
N ASP A 20 -2.37 5.32 -0.69
CA ASP A 20 -1.98 4.22 0.19
C ASP A 20 -1.58 4.70 1.58
N LEU A 21 -2.09 4.01 2.61
CA LEU A 21 -1.68 4.21 4.01
C LEU A 21 -0.18 4.03 4.21
N SER A 22 0.48 3.13 3.49
CA SER A 22 1.93 2.88 3.62
C SER A 22 2.79 4.07 3.19
N ARG A 23 2.25 4.95 2.32
CA ARG A 23 2.93 6.15 1.83
C ARG A 23 2.44 7.41 2.54
N ALA A 24 1.46 7.28 3.43
CA ALA A 24 0.97 8.39 4.22
C ALA A 24 2.00 8.77 5.28
N TYR A 25 2.03 10.05 5.62
CA TYR A 25 2.79 10.54 6.74
C TYR A 25 2.10 10.18 8.06
N HIS A 26 2.87 9.55 8.93
CA HIS A 26 2.39 9.06 10.22
C HIS A 26 2.86 10.01 11.31
N HIS A 27 1.92 10.76 11.87
CA HIS A 27 2.15 11.59 13.03
C HIS A 27 2.16 10.73 14.30
N GLU A 28 3.20 10.84 15.11
CA GLU A 28 3.25 10.20 16.43
C GLU A 28 2.46 11.01 17.46
N ASP A 29 2.47 12.34 17.30
CA ASP A 29 1.77 13.27 18.18
C ASP A 29 0.36 13.60 17.68
N LYS A 30 -0.61 13.55 18.60
CA LYS A 30 -2.03 13.80 18.30
C LYS A 30 -2.28 15.28 18.02
N GLN A 31 -1.64 16.19 18.76
CA GLN A 31 -1.87 17.62 18.60
C GLN A 31 -1.35 18.08 17.25
N LEU A 32 -0.17 17.59 16.85
CA LEU A 32 0.39 17.86 15.53
C LEU A 32 -0.51 17.36 14.41
N ALA A 33 -1.01 16.12 14.51
CA ALA A 33 -1.93 15.56 13.52
C ALA A 33 -3.25 16.36 13.41
N ASN A 34 -3.76 16.84 14.55
CA ASN A 34 -4.97 17.67 14.59
C ASN A 34 -4.74 19.05 13.96
N LEU A 35 -3.57 19.64 14.19
CA LEU A 35 -3.16 20.89 13.56
C LEU A 35 -3.05 20.74 12.04
N THR A 36 -2.36 19.69 11.57
CA THR A 36 -2.25 19.39 10.13
C THR A 36 -3.61 19.13 9.49
N ALA A 37 -4.51 18.41 10.18
CA ALA A 37 -5.88 18.22 9.72
C ALA A 37 -6.64 19.55 9.63
N ALA A 38 -6.54 20.42 10.64
CA ALA A 38 -7.18 21.73 10.61
C ALA A 38 -6.63 22.64 9.50
N THR A 39 -5.31 22.61 9.24
CA THR A 39 -4.68 23.40 8.18
C THR A 39 -5.07 22.91 6.78
N ALA A 40 -5.28 21.61 6.61
CA ALA A 40 -5.61 21.00 5.33
C ALA A 40 -7.13 20.80 5.11
N ASP A 41 -7.98 21.33 5.99
CA ASP A 41 -9.43 21.07 6.03
C ASP A 41 -9.77 19.56 5.96
N GLY A 42 -8.95 18.76 6.63
CA GLY A 42 -9.04 17.31 6.68
C GLY A 42 -9.50 16.76 8.03
N ILE A 43 -9.52 15.43 8.11
CA ILE A 43 -9.81 14.68 9.33
C ILE A 43 -8.59 13.89 9.79
N MET A 44 -8.37 13.88 11.10
CA MET A 44 -7.37 13.01 11.73
C MET A 44 -7.93 11.59 11.84
N VAL A 45 -7.21 10.61 11.30
CA VAL A 45 -7.54 9.20 11.36
C VAL A 45 -6.52 8.47 12.21
N ARG A 46 -6.98 7.75 13.23
CA ARG A 46 -6.10 6.92 14.07
C ARG A 46 -5.86 5.58 13.39
N VAL A 47 -4.60 5.28 13.08
CA VAL A 47 -4.23 4.00 12.46
C VAL A 47 -3.88 2.99 13.56
N LYS A 48 -4.66 1.92 13.66
CA LYS A 48 -4.26 0.73 14.40
C LYS A 48 -3.24 0.00 13.54
N ARG A 49 -1.99 -0.14 14.01
CA ARG A 49 -1.02 -1.06 13.38
C ARG A 49 -1.58 -2.48 13.52
N SER A 50 -2.25 -2.98 12.49
CA SER A 50 -2.53 -4.41 12.37
C SER A 50 -1.18 -5.07 12.18
N VAL A 51 -0.72 -5.83 13.16
CA VAL A 51 0.52 -6.59 13.08
C VAL A 51 0.25 -7.82 12.21
N ASP A 52 -0.06 -7.62 10.94
CA ASP A 52 -0.18 -8.70 9.97
C ASP A 52 0.45 -8.25 8.66
N MET A 53 1.75 -8.52 8.58
CA MET A 53 2.55 -8.50 7.37
C MET A 53 1.95 -9.46 6.33
N LYS A 54 0.95 -9.03 5.56
CA LYS A 54 0.77 -9.60 4.22
C LYS A 54 1.58 -8.78 3.24
N LYS A 55 2.88 -9.10 3.27
CA LYS A 55 3.83 -9.11 2.17
C LYS A 55 3.16 -8.72 0.86
N VAL A 56 3.54 -7.56 0.35
CA VAL A 56 3.32 -7.09 -1.02
C VAL A 56 3.35 -8.29 -1.97
N SER A 57 2.19 -8.82 -2.36
CA SER A 57 2.11 -9.68 -3.52
C SER A 57 2.25 -8.74 -4.70
N LYS A 58 3.50 -8.54 -5.15
CA LYS A 58 3.76 -8.22 -6.55
C LYS A 58 2.83 -9.14 -7.36
N PRO A 59 2.13 -8.66 -8.41
CA PRO A 59 1.46 -9.59 -9.30
C PRO A 59 2.55 -10.52 -9.85
N GLU A 60 2.61 -11.74 -9.32
CA GLU A 60 3.38 -12.82 -9.93
C GLU A 60 2.89 -12.85 -11.37
N LYS A 61 3.78 -12.45 -12.30
CA LYS A 61 3.60 -12.75 -13.70
C LYS A 61 3.33 -14.24 -13.73
N LYS A 62 2.08 -14.63 -13.99
CA LYS A 62 1.72 -16.02 -14.24
C LYS A 62 2.61 -16.45 -15.39
N ILE A 63 3.70 -17.15 -15.06
CA ILE A 63 4.45 -17.89 -16.06
C ILE A 63 3.41 -18.89 -16.56
N LYS A 64 2.87 -18.62 -17.74
CA LYS A 64 2.09 -19.60 -18.47
C LYS A 64 3.02 -20.81 -18.56
N VAL A 65 2.71 -21.85 -17.79
CA VAL A 65 3.28 -23.16 -18.02
C VAL A 65 2.80 -23.52 -19.42
N SER A 66 3.67 -23.27 -20.41
CA SER A 66 3.45 -23.77 -21.75
C SER A 66 3.44 -25.28 -21.60
N LYS A 67 2.24 -25.86 -21.73
CA LYS A 67 2.04 -27.30 -21.74
C LYS A 67 2.85 -27.79 -22.94
N SER A 68 4.02 -28.39 -22.67
CA SER A 68 4.84 -29.00 -23.70
C SER A 68 4.04 -30.17 -24.29
N ASN A 69 3.29 -29.92 -25.36
CA ASN A 69 2.54 -30.92 -26.11
C ASN A 69 3.43 -31.63 -27.15
N GLN A 70 4.75 -31.55 -26.98
CA GLN A 70 5.76 -32.01 -27.94
C GLN A 70 6.59 -33.19 -27.38
N THR A 71 6.05 -33.95 -26.42
CA THR A 71 6.72 -35.14 -25.88
C THR A 71 6.77 -36.30 -26.89
N TRP A 72 5.97 -36.27 -27.95
CA TRP A 72 5.93 -37.33 -28.98
C TRP A 72 6.87 -37.11 -30.17
N MET A 73 7.55 -35.95 -30.26
CA MET A 73 8.48 -35.65 -31.37
C MET A 73 9.94 -36.02 -31.08
N LYS A 74 10.24 -36.61 -29.92
CA LYS A 74 11.57 -37.16 -29.62
C LYS A 74 11.47 -38.65 -29.35
N GLY A 75 11.48 -39.45 -30.41
CA GLY A 75 11.55 -40.91 -30.29
C GLY A 75 10.98 -41.65 -31.48
N GLY A 76 11.68 -41.60 -32.60
CA GLY A 76 11.56 -42.53 -33.71
C GLY A 76 12.89 -42.46 -34.47
N GLU A 77 13.62 -43.57 -34.45
CA GLU A 77 14.98 -43.80 -34.97
C GLU A 77 15.29 -43.19 -36.34
#